data_AF-A0A7C2EEA2-F1
#
_entry.id   AF-A0A7C2EEA2-F1
#
_cell.length_a   1.000
_cell.length_b   1.000
_cell.length_c   1.000
_cell.angle_alpha   90.00
_cell.angle_beta   90.00
_cell.angle_gamma   90.00
#
_symmetry.space_group_name_H-M   'P 1'
#
loop_
_entity.id
_entity.type
_entity.pdbx_description
1 polymer ?
#
loop_
_entity_poly.entity_id
_entity_poly.type
_entity_poly.pdbx_seq_one_letter_code
_entity_poly.pdbx_strand_id
1 'polypeptide(L)'
;MLMLIWMISLVLIPAALLGTPTMVYAAEVTQIKLCVNPSGLTRIPGANERCRPSEKLVQWDVSGSQEVSGSQGGAVTVIDKSGKTVGPLVESNAVVLTVGTERVLVGIGPKNFRNLYGLYFYRTGPDCTGTRLVDPSTDLLLPPVRVLGATGYYGGRDAQQYSVASFEDYSSGTLKCWPISPPVNYTLTPAKTVDLSVFTPEFSLKP
;
A
#
# COMPACT_ATOMS: atom_id res chain seq x y z
N MET A 1 46.67 -62.86 14.40
CA MET A 1 46.26 -62.74 15.81
C MET A 1 45.60 -61.37 15.96
N LEU A 2 44.26 -61.36 16.02
CA LEU A 2 43.44 -60.17 16.28
C LEU A 2 43.65 -59.70 17.73
N MET A 3 43.65 -58.39 17.97
CA MET A 3 43.12 -57.70 19.17
C MET A 3 43.37 -56.19 18.97
N LEU A 4 42.40 -55.44 18.41
CA LEU A 4 41.47 -54.57 19.13
C LEU A 4 42.11 -53.78 20.29
N ILE A 5 42.49 -52.53 20.02
CA ILE A 5 42.69 -51.49 21.04
C ILE A 5 41.53 -50.50 20.87
N TRP A 6 40.59 -50.57 21.82
CA TRP A 6 39.64 -49.51 22.12
C TRP A 6 40.30 -48.55 23.12
N MET A 7 40.16 -47.23 22.94
CA MET A 7 39.54 -46.35 23.94
C MET A 7 39.52 -44.87 23.52
N ILE A 8 38.29 -44.40 23.30
CA ILE A 8 37.70 -43.14 23.80
C ILE A 8 38.33 -41.83 23.30
N SER A 9 37.90 -41.38 22.12
CA SER A 9 37.85 -39.95 21.81
C SER A 9 36.57 -39.35 22.41
N LEU A 10 36.75 -38.57 23.48
CA LEU A 10 35.71 -37.79 24.15
C LEU A 10 35.25 -36.67 23.20
N VAL A 11 34.17 -36.88 22.46
CA VAL A 11 33.53 -35.85 21.64
C VAL A 11 32.65 -34.99 22.54
N LEU A 12 33.10 -33.77 22.85
CA LEU A 12 32.24 -32.73 23.40
C LEU A 12 31.22 -32.31 22.33
N ILE A 13 29.96 -32.69 22.51
CA ILE A 13 28.83 -32.15 21.75
C ILE A 13 28.42 -30.85 22.46
N PRO A 14 28.53 -29.66 21.83
CA PRO A 14 27.92 -28.46 22.40
C PRO A 14 26.41 -28.64 22.34
N ALA A 15 25.76 -28.61 23.51
CA ALA A 15 24.31 -28.53 23.61
C ALA A 15 23.85 -27.19 23.04
N ALA A 16 23.57 -27.16 21.74
CA ALA A 16 22.84 -26.08 21.11
C ALA A 16 21.44 -26.06 21.74
N LEU A 17 21.16 -25.03 22.53
CA LEU A 17 19.81 -24.76 23.01
C LEU A 17 18.88 -24.66 21.80
N LEU A 18 18.05 -25.68 21.63
CA LEU A 18 16.87 -25.65 20.77
C LEU A 18 15.85 -24.71 21.42
N GLY A 19 16.07 -23.41 21.30
CA GLY A 19 15.01 -22.42 21.48
C GLY A 19 14.05 -22.60 20.31
N THR A 20 12.90 -23.22 20.55
CA THR A 20 11.82 -23.21 19.57
C THR A 20 11.42 -21.75 19.33
N PRO A 21 11.50 -21.23 18.10
CA PRO A 21 10.95 -19.91 17.81
C PRO A 21 9.45 -20.01 18.06
N THR A 22 8.96 -19.37 19.13
CA THR A 22 7.54 -19.14 19.30
C THR A 22 7.11 -18.16 18.21
N MET A 23 6.54 -18.68 17.14
CA MET A 23 5.77 -17.86 16.22
C MET A 23 4.59 -17.32 17.01
N VAL A 24 4.67 -16.05 17.38
CA VAL A 24 3.51 -15.29 17.86
C VAL A 24 2.63 -15.10 16.64
N TYR A 25 1.63 -15.97 16.48
CA TYR A 25 0.53 -15.71 15.58
C TYR A 25 -0.09 -14.38 16.01
N ALA A 26 -0.10 -13.40 15.09
CA ALA A 26 -0.87 -12.19 15.29
C ALA A 26 -2.30 -12.63 15.57
N ALA A 27 -2.80 -12.34 16.77
CA ALA A 27 -4.20 -12.61 17.09
C ALA A 27 -5.05 -11.84 16.07
N GLU A 28 -5.86 -12.57 15.29
CA GLU A 28 -6.81 -11.95 14.40
C GLU A 28 -7.71 -11.03 15.22
N VAL A 29 -7.60 -9.72 14.98
CA VAL A 29 -8.44 -8.73 15.64
C VAL A 29 -9.81 -8.86 15.00
N THR A 30 -10.73 -9.55 15.68
CA THR A 30 -12.11 -9.73 15.21
C THR A 30 -13.00 -8.54 15.58
N GLN A 31 -12.56 -7.68 16.50
CA GLN A 31 -13.37 -6.55 16.98
C GLN A 31 -12.52 -5.31 17.26
N ILE A 32 -12.97 -4.15 16.75
CA ILE A 32 -12.40 -2.84 17.10
C ILE A 32 -13.30 -2.19 18.14
N LYS A 33 -12.73 -1.79 19.28
CA LYS A 33 -13.42 -1.07 20.36
C LYS A 33 -12.96 0.37 20.40
N LEU A 34 -13.89 1.30 20.52
CA LEU A 34 -13.66 2.74 20.64
C LEU A 34 -14.47 3.28 21.81
N CYS A 35 -13.89 4.18 22.59
CA CYS A 35 -14.59 4.92 23.62
C CYS A 35 -14.74 6.37 23.17
N VAL A 36 -15.98 6.86 23.11
CA VAL A 36 -16.33 8.21 22.61
C VAL A 36 -16.84 9.04 23.77
N ASN A 37 -16.23 10.21 24.01
CA ASN A 37 -16.69 11.12 25.07
C ASN A 37 -17.87 12.00 24.58
N PRO A 38 -18.52 12.78 25.46
CA PRO A 38 -19.66 13.62 25.07
C PRO A 38 -19.30 14.75 24.09
N SER A 39 -18.03 15.14 23.99
CA SER A 39 -17.54 16.13 23.01
C SER A 39 -17.12 15.51 21.67
N GLY A 40 -17.32 14.20 21.47
CA GLY A 40 -17.02 13.49 20.23
C GLY A 40 -15.57 13.03 20.06
N LEU A 41 -14.70 13.22 21.05
CA LEU A 41 -13.33 12.72 21.02
C LEU A 41 -13.31 11.21 21.25
N THR A 42 -12.49 10.51 20.44
CA THR A 42 -12.39 9.04 20.44
C THR A 42 -11.06 8.57 20.97
N ARG A 43 -11.05 7.48 21.75
CA ARG A 43 -9.83 6.73 22.09
C ARG A 43 -10.04 5.23 21.92
N ILE A 44 -8.95 4.51 21.64
CA ILE A 44 -8.93 3.05 21.62
C ILE A 44 -8.55 2.59 23.04
N PRO A 45 -9.42 1.86 23.76
CA PRO A 45 -9.04 1.29 25.05
C PRO A 45 -8.01 0.17 24.86
N GLY A 46 -7.10 0.01 25.82
CA GLY A 46 -6.23 -1.17 25.87
C GLY A 46 -7.04 -2.48 25.93
N ALA A 47 -6.41 -3.63 25.64
CA ALA A 47 -7.10 -4.92 25.50
C ALA A 47 -8.04 -5.29 26.66
N ASN A 48 -7.70 -4.87 27.89
CA ASN A 48 -8.49 -5.12 29.11
C ASN A 48 -9.05 -3.83 29.73
N GLU A 49 -8.91 -2.70 29.06
CA GLU A 49 -9.37 -1.41 29.55
C GLU A 49 -10.85 -1.19 29.20
N ARG A 50 -11.61 -0.64 30.13
CA ARG A 50 -13.01 -0.25 29.89
C ARG A 50 -13.09 1.22 29.49
N CYS A 51 -14.18 1.58 28.81
CA CYS A 51 -14.51 3.00 28.65
C CYS A 51 -14.73 3.65 30.02
N ARG A 52 -14.32 4.91 30.14
CA ARG A 52 -14.54 5.70 31.36
C ARG A 52 -16.05 5.87 31.56
N PRO A 53 -16.51 6.16 32.80
CA PRO A 53 -17.94 6.32 33.07
C PRO A 53 -18.64 7.39 32.22
N SER A 54 -17.92 8.41 31.74
CA SER A 54 -18.44 9.47 30.86
C SER A 54 -18.34 9.15 29.37
N GLU A 55 -17.77 8.01 28.99
CA GLU A 55 -17.56 7.60 27.60
C GLU A 55 -18.57 6.54 27.18
N LYS A 56 -18.95 6.56 25.89
CA LYS A 56 -19.77 5.53 25.25
C LYS A 56 -18.88 4.54 24.50
N LEU A 57 -19.08 3.25 24.75
CA LEU A 57 -18.45 2.19 23.96
C LEU A 57 -19.10 2.08 22.59
N VAL A 58 -18.29 2.16 21.54
CA VAL A 58 -18.64 1.83 20.15
C VAL A 58 -17.79 0.63 19.77
N GLN A 59 -18.45 -0.44 19.36
CA GLN A 59 -17.79 -1.69 18.99
C GLN A 59 -18.14 -2.04 17.56
N TRP A 60 -17.12 -2.45 16.82
CA TRP A 60 -17.25 -2.93 15.45
C TRP A 60 -16.79 -4.36 15.36
N ASP A 61 -17.62 -5.22 14.79
CA ASP A 61 -17.24 -6.59 14.45
C ASP A 61 -16.65 -6.64 13.04
N VAL A 62 -15.35 -6.91 12.93
CA VAL A 62 -14.65 -7.03 11.64
C VAL A 62 -14.60 -8.49 11.17
N SER A 63 -15.24 -9.42 11.90
CA SER A 63 -15.42 -10.79 11.46
C SER A 63 -16.61 -10.88 10.47
N GLY A 64 -16.30 -10.56 9.21
CA GLY A 64 -17.23 -10.62 8.08
C GLY A 64 -16.94 -9.53 7.07
N SER A 65 -17.11 -9.81 5.78
CA SER A 65 -17.03 -8.83 4.68
C SER A 65 -18.21 -7.85 4.69
N GLN A 66 -18.64 -7.41 5.87
CA GLN A 66 -19.82 -6.59 6.05
C GLN A 66 -19.43 -5.14 5.77
N GLU A 67 -19.96 -4.61 4.68
CA GLU A 67 -19.83 -3.22 4.30
C GLU A 67 -20.18 -2.32 5.49
N VAL A 68 -19.22 -1.47 5.82
CA VAL A 68 -19.34 -0.33 6.73
C VAL A 68 -20.57 0.50 6.34
N SER A 69 -21.73 0.20 6.93
CA SER A 69 -22.85 1.15 6.99
C SER A 69 -22.78 1.90 8.31
N GLY A 70 -21.65 2.58 8.54
CA GLY A 70 -21.64 3.71 9.46
C GLY A 70 -22.42 4.84 8.81
N SER A 71 -23.27 5.55 9.56
CA SER A 71 -23.82 6.84 9.12
C SER A 71 -22.65 7.81 8.88
N GLN A 72 -22.06 7.73 7.69
CA GLN A 72 -21.00 8.61 7.24
C GLN A 72 -21.58 10.03 7.32
N GLY A 73 -20.94 10.92 8.09
CA GLY A 73 -20.96 12.32 7.69
C GLY A 73 -20.57 12.33 6.21
N GLY A 74 -21.41 12.93 5.37
CA GLY A 74 -21.41 12.75 3.90
C GLY A 74 -20.00 12.57 3.35
N ALA A 75 -19.78 11.49 2.60
CA ALA A 75 -18.48 11.19 2.03
C ALA A 75 -18.00 12.41 1.24
N VAL A 76 -17.02 13.13 1.79
CA VAL A 76 -16.52 14.36 1.17
C VAL A 76 -15.97 13.99 -0.19
N THR A 77 -16.54 14.59 -1.22
CA THR A 77 -16.20 14.32 -2.61
C THR A 77 -15.32 15.44 -3.12
N VAL A 78 -14.30 15.06 -3.90
CA VAL A 78 -13.44 16.01 -4.59
C VAL A 78 -14.07 16.33 -5.94
N ILE A 79 -14.28 17.60 -6.21
CA ILE A 79 -14.72 18.11 -7.51
C ILE A 79 -13.64 18.97 -8.13
N ASP A 80 -13.57 18.97 -9.45
CA ASP A 80 -12.71 19.85 -10.21
C ASP A 80 -13.35 21.24 -10.39
N LYS A 81 -12.61 22.19 -10.98
CA LYS A 81 -13.04 23.58 -11.19
C LYS A 81 -14.29 23.69 -12.08
N SER A 82 -14.52 22.71 -12.95
CA SER A 82 -15.72 22.66 -13.81
C SER A 82 -16.93 22.06 -13.10
N GLY A 83 -16.77 21.62 -11.85
CA GLY A 83 -17.81 20.94 -11.07
C GLY A 83 -17.88 19.44 -11.34
N LYS A 84 -16.94 18.86 -12.10
CA LYS A 84 -16.89 17.43 -12.37
C LYS A 84 -16.40 16.69 -11.14
N THR A 85 -17.10 15.63 -10.76
CA THR A 85 -16.69 14.74 -9.67
C THR A 85 -15.42 13.97 -10.06
N VAL A 86 -14.38 14.10 -9.22
CA VAL A 86 -13.16 13.29 -9.30
C VAL A 86 -13.35 11.98 -8.55
N GLY A 87 -13.91 12.04 -7.34
CA GLY A 87 -14.19 10.88 -6.50
C GLY A 87 -14.19 11.19 -4.99
N PRO A 88 -14.43 10.19 -4.13
CA PRO A 88 -14.41 10.38 -2.68
C PRO A 88 -12.99 10.61 -2.15
N LEU A 89 -12.87 11.54 -1.20
CA LEU A 89 -11.66 11.78 -0.43
C LEU A 89 -11.52 10.69 0.63
N VAL A 90 -10.41 9.96 0.64
CA VAL A 90 -10.17 8.84 1.57
C VAL A 90 -9.00 9.06 2.52
N GLU A 91 -8.16 10.06 2.24
CA GLU A 91 -7.12 10.57 3.13
C GLU A 91 -7.08 12.10 3.03
N SER A 92 -6.27 12.77 3.86
CA SER A 92 -6.14 14.24 3.83
C SER A 92 -5.71 14.80 2.46
N ASN A 93 -5.23 13.96 1.56
CA ASN A 93 -4.73 14.37 0.25
C ASN A 93 -4.90 13.34 -0.88
N ALA A 94 -5.78 12.36 -0.74
CA ALA A 94 -5.94 11.30 -1.72
C ALA A 94 -7.40 11.07 -2.07
N VAL A 95 -7.67 10.90 -3.36
CA VAL A 95 -8.99 10.63 -3.92
C VAL A 95 -9.02 9.23 -4.53
N VAL A 96 -10.14 8.54 -4.38
CA VAL A 96 -10.38 7.31 -5.13
C VAL A 96 -10.93 7.65 -6.50
N LEU A 97 -10.16 7.36 -7.53
CA LEU A 97 -10.57 7.51 -8.92
C LEU A 97 -11.03 6.16 -9.46
N THR A 98 -12.17 6.14 -10.14
CA THR A 98 -12.67 4.96 -10.84
C THR A 98 -12.22 5.00 -12.30
N VAL A 99 -11.53 3.94 -12.75
CA VAL A 99 -10.99 3.79 -14.11
C VAL A 99 -11.56 2.51 -14.69
N GLY A 100 -12.60 2.63 -15.52
CA GLY A 100 -13.37 1.47 -15.97
C GLY A 100 -14.01 0.75 -14.77
N THR A 101 -13.62 -0.51 -14.54
CA THR A 101 -14.05 -1.31 -13.38
C THR A 101 -13.05 -1.29 -12.22
N GLU A 102 -11.89 -0.66 -12.40
CA GLU A 102 -10.85 -0.58 -11.38
C GLU A 102 -11.00 0.70 -10.55
N ARG A 103 -10.54 0.66 -9.31
CA ARG A 103 -10.44 1.82 -8.43
C ARG A 103 -8.98 2.02 -8.09
N VAL A 104 -8.51 3.25 -8.19
CA VAL A 104 -7.11 3.64 -7.97
C VAL A 104 -7.03 4.80 -6.99
N LEU A 105 -5.91 4.94 -6.30
CA LEU A 105 -5.67 6.02 -5.36
C LEU A 105 -4.79 7.10 -6.01
N VAL A 106 -5.31 8.31 -6.15
CA VAL A 106 -4.58 9.43 -6.78
C VAL A 106 -4.33 10.50 -5.74
N GLY A 107 -3.10 10.99 -5.65
CA GLY A 107 -2.79 12.15 -4.81
C GLY A 107 -3.35 13.43 -5.44
N ILE A 108 -3.96 14.28 -4.61
CA ILE A 108 -4.48 15.59 -5.02
C ILE A 108 -3.78 16.70 -4.23
N GLY A 109 -3.38 17.76 -4.93
CA GLY A 109 -3.05 19.05 -4.34
C GLY A 109 -4.04 20.12 -4.76
N PRO A 110 -3.92 21.35 -4.21
CA PRO A 110 -4.84 22.43 -4.55
C PRO A 110 -4.89 22.71 -6.06
N LYS A 111 -3.74 22.56 -6.75
CA LYS A 111 -3.56 22.98 -8.15
C LYS A 111 -3.45 21.87 -9.16
N ASN A 112 -3.23 20.63 -8.73
CA ASN A 112 -2.93 19.51 -9.62
C ASN A 112 -3.04 18.17 -8.91
N PHE A 113 -3.09 17.10 -9.71
CA PHE A 113 -2.76 15.77 -9.22
C PHE A 113 -1.28 15.69 -8.90
N ARG A 114 -0.93 14.83 -7.94
CA ARG A 114 0.44 14.63 -7.50
C ARG A 114 0.71 13.17 -7.15
N ASN A 115 1.98 12.82 -7.13
CA ASN A 115 2.42 11.53 -6.63
C ASN A 115 2.25 11.47 -5.09
N LEU A 116 1.69 10.37 -4.60
CA LEU A 116 1.66 10.07 -3.15
C LEU A 116 3.01 9.52 -2.66
N TYR A 117 3.73 8.83 -3.55
CA TYR A 117 5.02 8.19 -3.30
C TYR A 117 6.05 8.63 -4.35
N GLY A 118 7.25 8.07 -4.30
CA GLY A 118 8.26 8.32 -5.34
C GLY A 118 7.75 7.97 -6.74
N LEU A 119 8.17 8.74 -7.74
CA LEU A 119 7.89 8.46 -9.15
C LEU A 119 9.06 7.64 -9.71
N TYR A 120 8.87 6.34 -9.78
CA TYR A 120 9.83 5.40 -10.36
C TYR A 120 9.11 4.34 -11.21
N PHE A 121 9.81 3.86 -12.24
CA PHE A 121 9.35 2.79 -13.12
C PHE A 121 10.48 1.80 -13.39
N TYR A 122 10.13 0.54 -13.62
CA TYR A 122 11.08 -0.46 -14.10
C TYR A 122 10.89 -0.69 -15.60
N ARG A 123 11.95 -1.13 -16.28
CA ARG A 123 11.97 -1.35 -17.74
C ARG A 123 12.68 -2.65 -18.08
N THR A 124 12.18 -3.33 -19.10
CA THR A 124 12.77 -4.60 -19.58
C THR A 124 14.00 -4.38 -20.47
N GLY A 125 14.18 -3.19 -21.06
CA GLY A 125 15.35 -2.82 -21.86
C GLY A 125 16.36 -1.99 -21.06
N PRO A 126 17.67 -2.05 -21.40
CA PRO A 126 18.74 -1.39 -20.61
C PRO A 126 18.75 0.13 -20.71
N ASP A 127 18.19 0.70 -21.78
CA ASP A 127 18.16 2.15 -22.03
C ASP A 127 16.78 2.76 -21.73
N CYS A 128 16.06 2.19 -20.75
CA CYS A 128 14.68 2.55 -20.42
C CYS A 128 13.68 2.38 -21.58
N THR A 129 14.04 1.50 -22.50
CA THR A 129 13.19 1.02 -23.57
C THR A 129 12.39 -0.21 -23.14
N GLY A 130 11.44 -0.64 -23.97
CA GLY A 130 10.58 -1.78 -23.65
C GLY A 130 9.46 -1.46 -22.66
N THR A 131 8.87 -2.51 -22.10
CA THR A 131 7.66 -2.42 -21.28
C THR A 131 7.93 -1.63 -20.01
N ARG A 132 7.06 -0.65 -19.71
CA ARG A 132 7.06 0.06 -18.44
C ARG A 132 6.35 -0.79 -17.40
N LEU A 133 7.04 -1.05 -16.30
CA LEU A 133 6.58 -1.90 -15.21
C LEU A 133 6.52 -1.10 -13.91
N VAL A 134 5.58 -1.46 -13.04
CA VAL A 134 5.39 -0.87 -11.72
C VAL A 134 5.09 -1.97 -10.70
N ASP A 135 5.32 -1.66 -9.43
CA ASP A 135 5.02 -2.60 -8.35
C ASP A 135 3.54 -2.99 -8.35
N PRO A 136 3.22 -4.25 -8.06
CA PRO A 136 1.85 -4.69 -7.92
C PRO A 136 1.19 -4.03 -6.72
N SER A 137 -0.14 -3.92 -6.74
CA SER A 137 -0.92 -3.38 -5.63
C SER A 137 -1.10 -4.40 -4.51
N THR A 138 -0.02 -4.87 -3.89
CA THR A 138 -0.11 -5.93 -2.86
C THR A 138 -0.42 -5.39 -1.46
N ASP A 139 -0.01 -4.16 -1.16
CA ASP A 139 -0.03 -3.66 0.22
C ASP A 139 -1.16 -2.64 0.49
N LEU A 140 -1.74 -2.10 -0.57
CA LEU A 140 -2.83 -1.13 -0.51
C LEU A 140 -4.10 -1.73 -1.11
N LEU A 141 -5.24 -1.49 -0.46
CA LEU A 141 -6.57 -1.86 -0.97
C LEU A 141 -6.85 -1.27 -2.35
N LEU A 142 -6.19 -0.16 -2.70
CA LEU A 142 -6.26 0.53 -3.97
C LEU A 142 -4.85 0.82 -4.51
N PRO A 143 -4.54 0.50 -5.79
CA PRO A 143 -3.24 0.82 -6.38
C PRO A 143 -2.98 2.33 -6.39
N PRO A 144 -1.81 2.79 -5.92
CA PRO A 144 -1.44 4.18 -6.01
C PRO A 144 -1.06 4.56 -7.44
N VAL A 145 -1.51 5.73 -7.86
CA VAL A 145 -1.20 6.30 -9.17
C VAL A 145 0.07 7.14 -9.11
N ARG A 146 1.01 6.79 -9.99
CA ARG A 146 2.21 7.55 -10.31
C ARG A 146 1.88 8.57 -11.41
N VAL A 147 1.81 9.85 -11.07
CA VAL A 147 1.47 10.96 -11.97
C VAL A 147 2.73 11.46 -12.69
N LEU A 148 2.74 11.38 -14.01
CA LEU A 148 3.75 11.98 -14.89
C LEU A 148 3.03 12.82 -15.96
N GLY A 149 3.11 14.14 -15.79
CA GLY A 149 2.33 15.08 -16.61
C GLY A 149 0.83 14.88 -16.40
N ALA A 150 0.09 14.70 -17.49
CA ALA A 150 -1.35 14.43 -17.46
C ALA A 150 -1.70 12.93 -17.40
N THR A 151 -0.70 12.04 -17.37
CA THR A 151 -0.93 10.60 -17.35
C THR A 151 -0.64 10.04 -15.97
N GLY A 152 -1.59 9.30 -15.42
CA GLY A 152 -1.40 8.47 -14.24
C GLY A 152 -1.02 7.05 -14.63
N TYR A 153 -0.04 6.46 -13.94
CA TYR A 153 0.42 5.09 -14.13
C TYR A 153 0.19 4.27 -12.86
N TYR A 154 -0.39 3.09 -12.97
CA TYR A 154 -0.69 2.25 -11.81
C TYR A 154 -0.53 0.76 -12.12
N GLY A 155 -0.31 -0.03 -11.05
CA GLY A 155 -0.11 -1.47 -11.16
C GLY A 155 -1.43 -2.23 -11.20
N GLY A 156 -1.44 -3.34 -11.94
CA GLY A 156 -2.55 -4.28 -11.98
C GLY A 156 -2.54 -5.28 -10.82
N ARG A 157 -3.41 -6.30 -10.92
CA ARG A 157 -3.42 -7.46 -10.01
C ARG A 157 -2.68 -8.68 -10.60
N ASP A 158 -2.31 -8.59 -11.87
CA ASP A 158 -1.64 -9.59 -12.70
C ASP A 158 -0.12 -9.50 -12.56
N ALA A 159 0.37 -9.66 -11.33
CA ALA A 159 1.80 -9.61 -11.06
C ALA A 159 2.51 -10.85 -11.61
N GLN A 160 3.62 -10.65 -12.32
CA GLN A 160 4.47 -11.74 -12.82
C GLN A 160 5.95 -11.39 -12.72
N GLN A 161 6.82 -12.39 -12.83
CA GLN A 161 8.26 -12.12 -12.88
C GLN A 161 8.65 -11.48 -14.22
N TYR A 162 9.38 -10.38 -14.14
CA TYR A 162 10.01 -9.71 -15.27
C TYR A 162 11.51 -9.60 -15.05
N SER A 163 12.27 -9.84 -16.12
CA SER A 163 13.68 -9.45 -16.17
C SER A 163 13.76 -7.95 -16.43
N VAL A 164 14.28 -7.22 -15.45
CA VAL A 164 14.40 -5.76 -15.48
C VAL A 164 15.85 -5.40 -15.77
N ALA A 165 16.04 -4.58 -16.79
CA ALA A 165 17.36 -4.15 -17.26
C ALA A 165 17.62 -2.65 -17.02
N SER A 166 16.61 -1.87 -16.63
CA SER A 166 16.81 -0.49 -16.16
C SER A 166 15.64 0.00 -15.31
N PHE A 167 15.82 1.14 -14.65
CA PHE A 167 14.74 1.87 -14.00
C PHE A 167 14.76 3.36 -14.36
N GLU A 168 13.59 3.97 -14.33
CA GLU A 168 13.37 5.40 -14.48
C GLU A 168 13.05 6.00 -13.11
N ASP A 169 13.67 7.11 -12.75
CA ASP A 169 13.40 7.84 -11.50
C ASP A 169 13.17 9.33 -11.78
N TYR A 170 12.36 9.97 -10.93
CA TYR A 170 12.15 11.42 -10.95
C TYR A 170 12.76 12.10 -9.73
N SER A 171 14.08 12.00 -9.55
CA SER A 171 14.81 12.60 -8.43
C SER A 171 15.19 14.08 -8.62
N SER A 172 15.13 14.61 -9.85
CA SER A 172 15.72 15.92 -10.18
C SER A 172 14.91 16.79 -11.14
N GLY A 173 13.57 16.68 -11.09
CA GLY A 173 12.67 17.45 -11.95
C GLY A 173 12.64 16.98 -13.41
N THR A 174 13.36 15.91 -13.73
CA THR A 174 13.37 15.21 -15.02
C THR A 174 13.41 13.72 -14.75
N LEU A 175 12.78 12.95 -15.65
CA LEU A 175 12.82 11.49 -15.59
C LEU A 175 14.18 11.01 -16.09
N LYS A 176 14.97 10.38 -15.22
CA LYS A 176 16.30 9.86 -15.53
C LYS A 176 16.29 8.35 -15.67
N CYS A 177 17.10 7.84 -16.58
CA CYS A 177 17.27 6.41 -16.81
C CYS A 177 18.54 5.89 -16.13
N TRP A 178 18.43 4.73 -15.49
CA TRP A 178 19.53 4.06 -14.82
C TRP A 178 19.57 2.58 -15.23
N PRO A 179 20.63 2.13 -15.92
CA PRO A 179 20.75 0.74 -16.33
C PRO A 179 21.01 -0.18 -15.13
N ILE A 180 20.52 -1.41 -15.22
CA ILE A 180 20.75 -2.50 -14.26
C ILE A 180 21.51 -3.60 -14.99
N SER A 181 22.74 -3.88 -14.56
CA SER A 181 23.60 -4.91 -15.15
C SER A 181 24.30 -5.74 -14.06
N PRO A 182 24.10 -7.07 -14.01
CA PRO A 182 23.21 -7.84 -14.87
C PRO A 182 21.71 -7.55 -14.60
N PRO A 183 20.81 -7.80 -15.55
CA PRO A 183 19.37 -7.69 -15.32
C PRO A 183 18.91 -8.49 -14.11
N VAL A 184 17.92 -7.95 -13.37
CA VAL A 184 17.40 -8.54 -12.13
C VAL A 184 15.94 -8.92 -12.32
N ASN A 185 15.52 -10.06 -11.78
CA ASN A 185 14.12 -10.48 -11.84
C ASN A 185 13.33 -9.89 -10.68
N TYR A 186 12.24 -9.18 -10.99
CA TYR A 186 11.29 -8.65 -10.02
C TYR A 186 9.87 -9.11 -10.34
N THR A 187 9.05 -9.28 -9.29
CA THR A 187 7.60 -9.51 -9.43
C THR A 187 6.91 -8.16 -9.61
N LEU A 188 6.50 -7.85 -10.83
CA LEU A 188 5.96 -6.55 -11.24
C LEU A 188 4.70 -6.72 -12.09
N THR A 189 4.05 -5.60 -12.43
CA THR A 189 2.94 -5.57 -13.39
C THR A 189 3.27 -4.61 -14.54
N PRO A 190 2.76 -4.84 -15.76
CA PRO A 190 2.70 -3.78 -16.77
C PRO A 190 1.98 -2.57 -16.21
N ALA A 191 2.56 -1.39 -16.42
CA ALA A 191 1.92 -0.15 -16.01
C ALA A 191 0.64 0.08 -16.83
N LYS A 192 -0.50 0.12 -16.15
CA LYS A 192 -1.76 0.60 -16.72
C LYS A 192 -1.78 2.12 -16.64
N THR A 193 -2.57 2.75 -17.51
CA THR A 193 -2.64 4.21 -17.61
C THR A 193 -4.05 4.74 -17.39
N VAL A 194 -4.12 5.91 -16.77
CA VAL A 194 -5.33 6.74 -16.70
C VAL A 194 -5.01 8.14 -17.22
N ASP A 195 -5.90 8.69 -18.03
CA ASP A 195 -5.82 10.08 -18.48
C ASP A 195 -6.39 11.00 -17.39
N LEU A 196 -5.53 11.82 -16.80
CA LEU A 196 -5.90 12.79 -15.77
C LEU A 196 -6.25 14.16 -16.37
N SER A 197 -5.98 14.41 -17.66
CA SER A 197 -6.36 15.65 -18.34
C SER A 197 -7.87 15.81 -18.49
N VAL A 198 -8.62 14.73 -18.27
CA VAL A 198 -10.09 14.74 -18.23
C VAL A 198 -10.67 15.54 -17.05
N PHE A 199 -9.83 15.98 -16.11
CA PHE A 199 -10.20 16.85 -14.99
C PHE A 199 -9.51 18.20 -15.10
N THR A 200 -10.20 19.25 -14.64
CA THR A 200 -9.71 20.62 -14.69
C THR A 200 -9.42 21.15 -13.28
N PRO A 201 -8.16 21.21 -12.84
CA PRO A 201 -7.82 21.86 -11.57
C PRO A 201 -8.23 23.35 -11.54
N GLU A 202 -8.35 24.01 -10.39
CA GLU A 202 -8.11 23.55 -9.01
C GLU A 202 -9.17 22.59 -8.48
N PHE A 203 -8.85 21.85 -7.41
CA PHE A 203 -9.77 20.92 -6.78
C PHE A 203 -10.38 21.50 -5.52
N SER A 204 -11.65 21.18 -5.28
CA SER A 204 -12.40 21.62 -4.09
C SER A 204 -13.18 20.46 -3.47
N LEU A 205 -13.53 20.63 -2.19
CA LEU A 205 -14.28 19.64 -1.43
C LEU A 205 -15.78 19.95 -1.48
N LYS A 206 -16.58 18.93 -1.74
CA LYS A 206 -18.04 18.96 -1.72
C LYS A 206 -18.54 18.00 -0.63
N PRO A 207 -19.28 18.48 0.38
CA PRO A 207 -19.91 17.63 1.39
C PRO A 207 -20.94 16.66 0.79
#